data_AF-A0A6A6LL83-F1
#
_entry.id   AF-A0A6A6LL83-F1
#
_cell.length_a   1.000
_cell.length_b   1.000
_cell.length_c   1.000
_cell.angle_alpha   90.00
_cell.angle_beta   90.00
_cell.angle_gamma   90.00
#
_symmetry.space_group_name_H-M   'P 1'
#
loop_
_entity.id
_entity.type
_entity.pdbx_description
1 polymer ?
#
loop_
_entity_poly.entity_id
_entity_poly.type
_entity_poly.pdbx_seq_one_letter_code
_entity_poly.pdbx_strand_id
1 'polypeptide(L)'
;MGSSWNDQKREVGARIAESAHLHLLSSIIPSQKSERISLIHSYHHAFNGFSAMLTEDEASLLSDHPEVLSVFPNSVLQLHTTRSWDFLDAQSGIGSRLGYYQHHHSSHDVIIGIIDTGIWPESPSFNDDHMGQIPSRWKGVCMDGSDFKKSNCNR
;
A
#
# COMPACT_ATOMS: atom_id res chain seq x y z
N MET A 1 -10.76 14.11 19.93
CA MET A 1 -9.86 13.59 20.99
C MET A 1 -10.22 12.15 21.34
N GLY A 2 -10.01 11.20 20.43
CA GLY A 2 -10.39 9.78 20.61
C GLY A 2 -9.46 8.75 19.93
N SER A 3 -8.33 9.19 19.37
CA SER A 3 -7.39 8.36 18.62
C SER A 3 -6.31 7.67 19.48
N SER A 4 -6.09 8.12 20.71
CA SER A 4 -4.87 7.80 21.48
C SER A 4 -4.67 6.32 21.85
N TRP A 5 -5.72 5.56 22.16
CA TRP A 5 -5.57 4.19 22.70
C TRP A 5 -5.37 3.13 21.62
N ASN A 6 -6.03 3.28 20.48
CA ASN A 6 -5.93 2.32 19.38
C ASN A 6 -4.64 2.52 18.60
N ASP A 7 -4.19 3.76 18.44
CA ASP A 7 -2.90 4.06 17.80
C ASP A 7 -1.74 3.55 18.65
N GLN A 8 -1.80 3.70 19.97
CA GLN A 8 -0.77 3.17 20.88
C GLN A 8 -0.72 1.64 20.88
N LYS A 9 -1.88 0.95 20.83
CA LYS A 9 -1.91 -0.52 20.66
C LYS A 9 -1.35 -0.98 19.32
N ARG A 10 -1.62 -0.24 18.24
CA ARG A 10 -1.07 -0.52 16.90
C ARG A 10 0.44 -0.35 16.89
N GLU A 11 0.94 0.73 17.50
CA GLU A 11 2.37 0.99 17.59
C GLU A 11 3.10 -0.07 18.43
N VAL A 12 2.51 -0.52 19.53
CA VAL A 12 3.05 -1.64 20.32
C VAL A 12 3.07 -2.93 19.50
N GLY A 13 1.98 -3.24 18.79
CA GLY A 13 1.92 -4.40 17.90
C GLY A 13 2.99 -4.37 16.79
N ALA A 14 3.20 -3.19 16.19
CA ALA A 14 4.24 -2.99 15.18
C ALA A 14 5.64 -3.29 15.73
N ARG A 15 5.98 -2.77 16.91
CA ARG A 15 7.29 -2.98 17.56
C ARG A 15 7.51 -4.44 17.95
N ILE A 16 6.47 -5.14 18.39
CA ILE A 16 6.53 -6.58 18.71
C ILE A 16 6.82 -7.38 17.44
N ALA A 17 6.09 -7.11 16.35
CA ALA A 17 6.32 -7.77 15.07
C ALA A 17 7.74 -7.51 14.54
N GLU A 18 8.19 -6.26 14.58
CA GLU A 18 9.54 -5.89 14.16
C GLU A 18 10.63 -6.61 14.96
N SER A 19 10.47 -6.71 16.28
CA SER A 19 11.39 -7.45 17.15
C SER A 19 11.43 -8.94 16.81
N ALA A 20 10.26 -9.55 16.56
CA ALA A 20 10.17 -10.95 16.16
C ALA A 20 10.82 -11.20 14.78
N HIS A 21 10.61 -10.30 13.82
CA HIS A 21 11.24 -10.39 12.50
C HIS A 21 12.77 -10.25 12.58
N LEU A 22 13.29 -9.33 13.40
CA LEU A 22 14.73 -9.21 13.65
C LEU A 22 15.31 -10.45 14.31
N HIS A 23 14.59 -11.03 15.27
CA HIS A 23 15.02 -12.26 15.92
C HIS A 23 15.12 -13.42 14.91
N LEU A 24 14.12 -13.59 14.06
CA LEU A 24 14.13 -14.59 12.99
C LEU A 24 15.26 -14.34 11.96
N LEU A 25 15.57 -13.10 11.63
CA LEU A 25 16.74 -12.80 10.78
C LEU A 25 18.07 -13.16 11.46
N SER A 26 18.17 -12.90 12.76
CA SER A 26 19.38 -13.17 13.53
C SER A 26 19.68 -14.67 13.70
N SER A 27 18.67 -15.53 13.57
CA SER A 27 18.87 -16.99 13.58
C SER A 27 19.41 -17.52 12.24
N ILE A 28 19.33 -16.75 11.16
CA ILE A 28 19.79 -17.13 9.83
C ILE A 28 21.14 -16.49 9.49
N ILE A 29 21.30 -15.19 9.75
CA ILE A 29 22.51 -14.46 9.40
C ILE A 29 23.61 -14.76 10.42
N PRO A 30 24.82 -15.20 10.00
CA PRO A 30 25.93 -15.46 10.91
C PRO A 30 26.28 -14.24 11.75
N SER A 31 26.62 -14.45 13.02
CA SER A 31 26.93 -13.36 13.96
C SER A 31 28.11 -12.48 13.52
N GLN A 32 29.05 -13.03 12.73
CA GLN A 32 30.16 -12.26 12.15
C GLN A 32 29.71 -11.24 11.10
N LYS A 33 28.48 -11.36 10.58
CA LYS A 33 27.83 -10.47 9.60
C LYS A 33 26.63 -9.74 10.20
N SER A 34 26.65 -9.50 11.52
CA SER A 34 25.52 -8.88 12.24
C SER A 34 25.10 -7.51 11.69
N GLU A 35 26.01 -6.80 11.02
CA GLU A 35 25.73 -5.54 10.33
C GLU A 35 24.69 -5.65 9.22
N ARG A 36 24.47 -6.87 8.70
CA ARG A 36 23.46 -7.15 7.68
C ARG A 36 22.07 -7.44 8.25
N ILE A 37 21.95 -7.64 9.56
CA ILE A 37 20.67 -7.88 10.23
C ILE A 37 19.90 -6.57 10.26
N SER A 38 19.11 -6.33 9.21
CA SER A 38 18.30 -5.14 9.05
C SER A 38 17.04 -5.47 8.27
N LEU A 39 15.93 -4.88 8.68
CA LEU A 39 14.66 -4.95 7.96
C LEU A 39 14.59 -3.75 7.02
N ILE A 40 14.24 -3.99 5.76
CA ILE A 40 13.83 -2.92 4.85
C ILE A 40 12.42 -2.48 5.24
N HIS A 41 11.52 -3.45 5.45
CA HIS A 41 10.15 -3.22 5.92
C HIS A 41 9.65 -4.37 6.79
N SER A 42 8.74 -4.05 7.71
CA SER A 42 8.04 -4.98 8.60
C SER A 42 6.54 -4.84 8.40
N TYR A 43 5.88 -5.91 7.99
CA TYR A 43 4.44 -5.99 7.74
C TYR A 43 3.75 -6.72 8.89
N HIS A 44 2.70 -6.12 9.46
CA HIS A 44 1.99 -6.69 10.61
C HIS A 44 0.48 -6.43 10.60
N HIS A 45 -0.03 -5.66 9.64
CA HIS A 45 -1.46 -5.30 9.57
C HIS A 45 -2.28 -6.29 8.76
N ALA A 46 -1.90 -6.53 7.51
CA ALA A 46 -2.62 -7.44 6.60
C ALA A 46 -2.09 -8.88 6.68
N PHE A 47 -0.79 -9.03 6.93
CA PHE A 47 -0.09 -10.29 7.14
C PHE A 47 1.13 -10.04 8.01
N ASN A 48 1.67 -11.09 8.62
CA ASN A 48 2.94 -11.06 9.34
C ASN A 48 4.06 -11.43 8.38
N GLY A 49 5.00 -10.52 8.16
CA GLY A 49 6.14 -10.75 7.29
C GLY A 49 7.07 -9.56 7.23
N PHE A 50 8.18 -9.70 6.51
CA PHE A 50 9.16 -8.64 6.36
C PHE A 50 9.91 -8.75 5.04
N SER A 51 10.61 -7.69 4.67
CA SER A 51 11.58 -7.71 3.57
C SER A 51 12.96 -7.34 4.08
N ALA A 52 13.98 -8.07 3.64
CA ALA A 52 15.37 -7.90 4.04
C ALA A 52 16.32 -8.20 2.88
N MET A 53 17.56 -7.73 2.98
CA MET A 53 18.62 -8.06 2.03
C MET A 53 19.34 -9.35 2.45
N LEU A 54 19.16 -10.42 1.68
CA LEU A 54 19.70 -11.75 1.96
C LEU A 54 20.55 -12.24 0.79
N THR A 55 21.55 -13.09 1.07
CA THR A 55 22.15 -13.93 0.03
C THR A 55 21.19 -15.05 -0.37
N GLU A 56 21.47 -15.72 -1.49
CA GLU A 56 20.68 -16.87 -1.92
C GLU A 56 20.67 -17.98 -0.85
N ASP A 57 21.83 -18.27 -0.24
CA ASP A 57 21.94 -19.26 0.84
C ASP A 57 21.11 -18.85 2.07
N GLU A 58 21.18 -17.58 2.49
CA GLU A 58 20.40 -17.06 3.63
C GLU A 58 18.89 -17.13 3.33
N ALA A 59 18.48 -16.79 2.10
CA ALA A 59 17.08 -16.89 1.67
C ALA A 59 16.59 -18.35 1.64
N SER A 60 17.43 -19.30 1.22
CA SER A 60 17.11 -20.74 1.25
C SER A 60 16.93 -21.23 2.68
N LEU A 61 17.86 -20.90 3.58
CA LEU A 61 17.76 -21.27 5.00
C LEU A 61 16.51 -20.68 5.66
N LEU A 62 16.17 -19.42 5.33
CA LEU A 62 14.96 -18.78 5.81
C LEU A 62 13.70 -19.46 5.25
N SER A 63 13.71 -19.89 3.99
CA SER A 63 12.59 -20.62 3.37
C SER A 63 12.32 -21.97 4.03
N ASP A 64 13.35 -22.63 4.56
CA ASP A 64 13.23 -23.91 5.25
C ASP A 64 12.92 -23.77 6.75
N HIS A 65 12.87 -22.54 7.26
CA HIS A 65 12.62 -22.28 8.68
C HIS A 65 11.16 -22.62 9.05
N PRO A 66 10.90 -23.34 10.16
CA PRO A 66 9.55 -23.82 10.51
C PRO A 66 8.52 -22.71 10.78
N GLU A 67 8.98 -21.51 11.12
CA GLU A 67 8.13 -20.33 11.34
C GLU A 67 7.88 -19.50 10.06
N VAL A 68 8.49 -19.89 8.93
CA VAL A 68 8.38 -19.18 7.65
C VAL A 68 7.48 -19.97 6.71
N LEU A 69 6.41 -19.32 6.24
CA LEU A 69 5.48 -19.94 5.30
C LEU A 69 6.03 -19.98 3.86
N SER A 70 6.70 -18.91 3.43
CA SER A 70 7.19 -18.74 2.06
C SER A 70 8.16 -17.57 1.95
N VAL A 71 9.15 -17.68 1.07
CA VAL A 71 10.08 -16.60 0.73
C VAL A 71 10.00 -16.33 -0.78
N PHE A 72 9.94 -15.06 -1.17
CA PHE A 72 9.89 -14.65 -2.57
C PHE A 72 10.94 -13.56 -2.85
N PRO A 73 11.60 -13.58 -4.02
CA PRO A 73 12.50 -12.50 -4.40
C PRO A 73 11.71 -11.20 -4.65
N ASN A 74 12.20 -10.10 -4.09
CA ASN A 74 11.63 -8.78 -4.37
C ASN A 74 11.88 -8.40 -5.84
N SER A 75 10.82 -8.14 -6.59
CA SER A 75 10.88 -7.86 -8.03
C SER A 75 10.23 -6.53 -8.34
N VAL A 76 10.87 -5.76 -9.23
CA VAL A 76 10.27 -4.52 -9.74
C VAL A 76 9.20 -4.86 -10.77
N LEU A 77 7.97 -4.42 -10.52
CA LEU A 77 6.87 -4.55 -11.46
C LEU A 77 6.91 -3.41 -12.49
N GLN A 78 6.56 -3.74 -13.74
CA GLN A 78 6.49 -2.77 -14.84
C GLN A 78 5.07 -2.20 -14.94
N LEU A 79 4.98 -0.92 -15.29
CA LEU A 79 3.68 -0.29 -15.55
C LEU A 79 3.02 -0.93 -16.76
N HIS A 80 1.81 -1.42 -16.59
CA HIS A 80 1.10 -2.12 -17.66
C HIS A 80 0.43 -1.20 -18.69
N THR A 81 0.36 0.12 -18.45
CA THR A 81 -0.36 1.04 -19.35
C THR A 81 0.42 2.32 -19.61
N THR A 82 0.62 2.66 -20.89
CA THR A 82 1.08 3.98 -21.33
C THR A 82 -0.04 4.84 -21.94
N ARG A 83 -1.25 4.27 -22.16
CA ARG A 83 -2.40 4.93 -22.80
C ARG A 83 -3.75 4.46 -22.21
N SER A 84 -4.12 4.98 -21.03
CA SER A 84 -5.34 4.57 -20.32
C SER A 84 -6.64 4.89 -21.08
N TRP A 85 -6.68 5.99 -21.84
CA TRP A 85 -7.88 6.39 -22.59
C TRP A 85 -8.27 5.40 -23.69
N ASP A 86 -7.33 5.01 -24.55
CA ASP A 86 -7.57 4.03 -25.60
C ASP A 86 -7.92 2.65 -25.03
N PHE A 87 -7.30 2.25 -23.92
CA PHE A 87 -7.62 0.99 -23.23
C PHE A 87 -9.05 0.99 -22.71
N LEU A 88 -9.48 2.07 -22.05
CA LEU A 88 -10.83 2.21 -21.51
C LEU A 88 -11.88 2.31 -22.62
N ASP A 89 -11.58 3.00 -23.72
CA ASP A 89 -12.50 3.09 -24.87
C ASP A 89 -12.66 1.73 -25.56
N ALA A 90 -11.55 1.02 -25.80
CA ALA A 90 -11.54 -0.28 -26.47
C ALA A 90 -12.16 -1.42 -25.65
N GLN A 91 -11.95 -1.45 -24.33
CA GLN A 91 -12.46 -2.53 -23.47
C GLN A 91 -13.84 -2.23 -22.86
N SER A 92 -14.14 -0.96 -22.55
CA SER A 92 -15.38 -0.62 -21.85
C SER A 92 -16.52 -0.30 -22.82
N GLY A 93 -16.22 -0.04 -24.09
CA GLY A 93 -17.18 0.49 -25.06
C GLY A 93 -17.75 1.84 -24.60
N ILE A 94 -17.02 2.59 -23.78
CA ILE A 94 -17.51 3.84 -23.17
C ILE A 94 -17.81 4.87 -24.25
N GLY A 95 -16.97 5.01 -25.28
CA GLY A 95 -17.23 5.90 -26.42
C GLY A 95 -18.47 5.53 -27.23
N SER A 96 -18.85 4.25 -27.26
CA SER A 96 -20.04 3.75 -27.99
C SER A 96 -21.30 3.64 -27.12
N ARG A 97 -21.18 3.69 -25.78
CA ARG A 97 -22.29 3.57 -24.81
C ARG A 97 -22.74 4.89 -24.20
N LEU A 98 -22.12 6.01 -24.52
CA LEU A 98 -22.50 7.35 -24.04
C LEU A 98 -24.00 7.69 -24.24
N GLY A 99 -24.70 7.03 -25.17
CA GLY A 99 -26.15 7.17 -25.35
C GLY A 99 -27.05 6.34 -24.42
N TYR A 100 -26.52 5.36 -23.69
CA TYR A 100 -27.28 4.41 -22.85
C TYR A 100 -27.20 4.71 -21.34
N TYR A 101 -26.46 5.73 -20.92
CA TYR A 101 -26.35 6.15 -19.51
C TYR A 101 -27.58 6.98 -19.04
N GLN A 102 -28.81 6.61 -19.46
CA GLN A 102 -30.04 7.29 -19.04
C GLN A 102 -30.64 6.74 -17.74
N HIS A 103 -30.05 5.70 -17.14
CA HIS A 103 -30.50 5.14 -15.87
C HIS A 103 -29.33 4.88 -14.93
N HIS A 104 -28.74 5.94 -14.39
CA HIS A 104 -27.76 5.82 -13.32
C HIS A 104 -28.43 6.12 -12.00
N HIS A 105 -28.69 5.07 -11.23
CA HIS A 105 -28.41 5.17 -9.80
C HIS A 105 -26.93 5.53 -9.70
N SER A 106 -26.66 6.83 -9.59
CA SER A 106 -25.37 7.38 -9.22
C SER A 106 -24.85 6.61 -8.01
N SER A 107 -23.82 5.80 -8.21
CA SER A 107 -23.16 5.09 -7.13
C SER A 107 -22.41 6.12 -6.30
N HIS A 108 -22.97 6.47 -5.15
CA HIS A 108 -22.34 7.33 -4.15
C HIS A 108 -21.79 6.47 -3.01
N ASP A 109 -20.93 7.05 -2.17
CA ASP A 109 -20.37 6.36 -0.98
C ASP A 109 -19.54 5.10 -1.32
N VAL A 110 -18.78 5.13 -2.42
CA VAL A 110 -17.78 4.11 -2.76
C VAL A 110 -16.39 4.64 -2.44
N ILE A 111 -15.50 3.80 -1.90
CA ILE A 111 -14.10 4.15 -1.65
C ILE A 111 -13.27 3.32 -2.61
N ILE A 112 -12.51 4.01 -3.46
CA ILE A 112 -11.63 3.40 -4.47
C ILE A 112 -10.19 3.66 -4.04
N GLY A 113 -9.43 2.58 -3.80
CA GLY A 113 -7.99 2.66 -3.55
C GLY A 113 -7.22 2.47 -4.85
N ILE A 114 -6.26 3.36 -5.13
CA ILE A 114 -5.40 3.30 -6.30
C ILE A 114 -3.96 3.16 -5.81
N ILE A 115 -3.26 2.11 -6.26
CA ILE A 115 -1.83 1.90 -6.02
C ILE A 115 -1.15 2.06 -7.38
N ASP A 116 -0.55 3.23 -7.59
CA ASP A 116 0.12 3.61 -8.84
C ASP A 116 1.29 4.55 -8.52
N THR A 117 1.83 5.19 -9.54
CA THR A 117 2.94 6.15 -9.52
C THR A 117 2.61 7.48 -8.86
N GLY A 118 1.33 7.83 -8.70
CA GLY A 118 0.90 9.05 -8.04
C GLY A 118 -0.33 9.69 -8.70
N ILE A 119 -0.60 10.93 -8.33
CA ILE A 119 -1.67 11.77 -8.87
C ILE A 119 -1.16 13.19 -9.09
N TRP A 120 -1.83 13.96 -9.96
CA TRP A 120 -1.65 15.41 -10.07
C TRP A 120 -2.76 16.13 -9.29
N PRO A 121 -2.60 16.35 -7.98
CA PRO A 121 -3.67 16.88 -7.12
C PRO A 121 -4.16 18.28 -7.52
N GLU A 122 -3.33 19.06 -8.22
CA GLU A 122 -3.66 20.39 -8.74
C GLU A 122 -4.58 20.36 -9.97
N SER A 123 -4.79 19.19 -10.58
CA SER A 123 -5.64 19.06 -11.76
C SER A 123 -7.09 19.41 -11.41
N PRO A 124 -7.78 20.24 -12.23
CA PRO A 124 -9.19 20.59 -12.01
C PRO A 124 -10.13 19.39 -11.93
N SER A 125 -9.76 18.24 -12.52
CA SER A 125 -10.53 16.99 -12.45
C SER A 125 -10.66 16.42 -11.03
N PHE A 126 -9.78 16.83 -10.11
CA PHE A 126 -9.83 16.44 -8.71
C PHE A 126 -10.44 17.51 -7.81
N ASN A 127 -11.05 18.58 -8.34
CA ASN A 127 -11.76 19.54 -7.49
C ASN A 127 -12.94 18.87 -6.78
N ASP A 128 -13.03 19.05 -5.45
CA ASP A 128 -14.08 18.50 -4.60
C ASP A 128 -15.28 19.45 -4.40
N ASP A 129 -15.34 20.55 -5.15
CA ASP A 129 -16.50 21.43 -5.21
C ASP A 129 -17.78 20.64 -5.52
N HIS A 130 -18.82 20.86 -4.71
CA HIS A 130 -20.12 20.17 -4.77
C HIS A 130 -20.09 18.67 -4.41
N MET A 131 -18.97 18.13 -3.90
CA MET A 131 -18.94 16.78 -3.33
C MET A 131 -19.58 16.73 -1.93
N GLY A 132 -20.17 15.58 -1.60
CA GLY A 132 -20.71 15.31 -0.27
C GLY A 132 -19.63 15.15 0.79
N GLN A 133 -20.03 14.88 2.03
CA GLN A 133 -19.08 14.61 3.12
C GLN A 133 -18.27 13.34 2.85
N ILE A 134 -17.02 13.30 3.33
CA ILE A 134 -16.21 12.09 3.34
C ILE A 134 -17.00 10.96 4.04
N PRO A 135 -17.09 9.77 3.43
CA PRO A 135 -17.72 8.62 4.06
C PRO A 135 -17.23 8.37 5.49
N SER A 136 -18.14 8.22 6.46
CA SER A 136 -17.78 7.98 7.87
C SER A 136 -17.00 6.68 8.09
N ARG A 137 -17.10 5.74 7.14
CA ARG A 137 -16.33 4.48 7.12
C ARG A 137 -14.91 4.64 6.59
N TRP A 138 -14.57 5.78 5.96
CA TRP A 138 -13.19 6.09 5.56
C TRP A 138 -12.33 6.30 6.82
N LYS A 139 -11.23 5.56 6.91
CA LYS A 139 -10.28 5.64 8.03
C LYS A 139 -8.89 6.09 7.59
N GLY A 140 -8.74 6.51 6.33
CA GLY A 140 -7.47 7.01 5.82
C GLY A 140 -7.17 8.40 6.33
N VAL A 141 -5.89 8.75 6.28
CA VAL A 141 -5.38 10.06 6.67
C VAL A 141 -4.63 10.66 5.49
N CYS A 142 -4.75 11.97 5.31
CA CYS A 142 -3.90 12.68 4.38
C CYS A 142 -2.46 12.71 4.92
N MET A 143 -1.57 11.96 4.27
CA MET A 143 -0.16 11.87 4.64
C MET A 143 0.67 12.81 3.77
N ASP A 144 1.64 13.49 4.39
CA ASP A 144 2.66 14.25 3.65
C ASP A 144 3.67 13.29 3.02
N GLY A 145 4.13 13.62 1.82
CA GLY A 145 5.23 12.97 1.09
C GLY A 145 6.27 13.99 0.62
N SER A 146 7.25 13.53 -0.18
CA SER A 146 8.29 14.40 -0.77
C SER A 146 7.65 15.55 -1.57
N ASP A 147 6.79 15.16 -2.51
CA ASP A 147 6.18 16.05 -3.51
C ASP A 147 4.66 16.17 -3.33
N PHE A 148 4.16 15.80 -2.15
CA PHE A 148 2.74 15.84 -1.81
C PHE A 148 2.57 16.41 -0.40
N LYS A 149 1.88 17.54 -0.27
CA LYS A 149 1.60 18.18 1.02
C LYS A 149 0.16 17.91 1.44
N LYS A 150 -0.13 18.03 2.73
CA LYS A 150 -1.50 17.95 3.25
C LYS A 150 -2.46 18.93 2.59
N SER A 151 -1.96 20.08 2.15
CA SER A 151 -2.75 21.06 1.38
C SER A 151 -3.14 20.57 -0.02
N ASN A 152 -2.53 19.49 -0.53
CA ASN A 152 -2.90 18.85 -1.78
C ASN A 152 -4.04 17.84 -1.62
N CYS A 153 -4.41 17.48 -0.38
CA CYS A 153 -5.60 16.66 -0.16
C CYS A 153 -6.85 17.52 -0.24
N ASN A 154 -7.84 16.96 -0.93
CA ASN A 154 -9.22 17.41 -0.83
C ASN A 154 -9.77 17.24 0.60
N ARG A 155 -10.88 17.91 0.87
CA ARG A 155 -11.44 18.09 2.21
C ARG A 155 -11.96 16.81 2.84
#